data_AF-R9NZ84-F1
#
_entry.id   AF-R9NZ84-F1
#
_cell.length_a   1.000
_cell.length_b   1.000
_cell.length_c   1.000
_cell.angle_alpha   90.00
_cell.angle_beta   90.00
_cell.angle_gamma   90.00
#
_symmetry.space_group_name_H-M   'P 1'
#
loop_
_entity.id
_entity.type
_entity.pdbx_description
1 polymer ?
#
loop_
_entity_poly.entity_id
_entity_poly.type
_entity_poly.pdbx_seq_one_letter_code
_entity_poly.pdbx_strand_id
1 'polypeptide(L)'
;MGYYIDARNLWHTVTSMKMLPGVPHALNDDLGVTERWKDFLRDQARGVLENILMDLRVHTQELHRPNYSVGKRFQRFIAAGNHMFSVMPVAEPAEQYVARRIVNAFTETWHQHYSAERQAELNAELEALARELEEAESEGENESATGPGQVVQAARSTSFGSDGEKHADQS
;
A
#
# COMPACT_ATOMS: atom_id res chain seq x y z
N MET A 1 10.81 -2.14 8.35
CA MET A 1 11.37 -3.23 7.53
C MET A 1 11.34 -4.63 8.17
N GLY A 2 10.78 -4.82 9.38
CA GLY A 2 10.81 -6.12 10.08
C GLY A 2 10.15 -7.29 9.32
N TYR A 3 9.13 -7.03 8.50
CA TYR A 3 8.41 -8.09 7.77
C TYR A 3 9.28 -8.89 6.80
N TYR A 4 10.37 -8.32 6.26
CA TYR A 4 11.31 -9.07 5.42
C TYR A 4 12.06 -10.15 6.19
N ILE A 5 12.39 -9.88 7.46
CA ILE A 5 13.05 -10.84 8.34
C ILE A 5 12.06 -11.94 8.71
N ASP A 6 10.83 -11.58 9.08
CA ASP A 6 9.74 -12.52 9.35
C ASP A 6 9.52 -13.46 8.15
N ALA A 7 9.39 -12.90 6.95
CA ALA A 7 9.16 -13.66 5.71
C ALA A 7 10.32 -14.61 5.40
N ARG A 8 11.57 -14.17 5.59
CA ARG A 8 12.76 -15.01 5.40
C ARG A 8 12.77 -16.18 6.39
N ASN A 9 12.45 -15.94 7.65
CA ASN A 9 12.43 -16.98 8.69
C ASN A 9 11.26 -17.96 8.47
N LEU A 10 10.09 -17.48 8.08
CA LEU A 10 8.96 -18.33 7.67
C LEU A 10 9.30 -19.18 6.45
N TRP A 11 9.96 -18.60 5.46
CA TRP A 11 10.39 -19.32 4.26
C TRP A 11 11.33 -20.46 4.62
N HIS A 12 12.31 -20.22 5.50
CA HIS A 12 13.20 -21.26 6.01
C HIS A 12 12.43 -22.35 6.79
N THR A 13 11.49 -21.95 7.66
CA THR A 13 10.65 -22.89 8.43
C THR A 13 9.83 -23.81 7.51
N VAL A 14 9.24 -23.25 6.45
CA VAL A 14 8.47 -24.03 5.47
C VAL A 14 9.38 -24.92 4.62
N THR A 15 10.49 -24.39 4.11
CA THR A 15 11.32 -25.11 3.12
C THR A 15 12.28 -26.11 3.74
N SER A 16 13.00 -25.72 4.80
CA SER A 16 14.00 -26.56 5.47
C SER A 16 13.38 -27.46 6.52
N MET A 17 12.51 -26.90 7.38
CA MET A 17 11.94 -27.65 8.49
C MET A 17 10.64 -28.38 8.10
N LYS A 18 10.08 -28.08 6.92
CA LYS A 18 8.84 -28.68 6.40
C LYS A 18 7.66 -28.48 7.34
N MET A 19 7.58 -27.30 7.96
CA MET A 19 6.52 -26.94 8.90
C MET A 19 5.84 -25.64 8.49
N LEU A 20 4.51 -25.58 8.60
CA LEU A 20 3.74 -24.36 8.49
C LEU A 20 3.16 -24.00 9.87
N PRO A 21 3.64 -22.92 10.51
CA PRO A 21 3.09 -22.44 11.77
C PRO A 21 1.68 -21.86 11.60
N GLY A 22 0.77 -22.21 12.51
CA GLY A 22 -0.63 -21.79 12.49
C GLY A 22 -0.92 -20.68 13.51
N VAL A 23 -2.16 -20.19 13.52
CA VAL A 23 -2.63 -19.15 14.47
C VAL A 23 -2.38 -19.51 15.94
N PRO A 24 -2.57 -20.77 16.39
CA PRO A 24 -2.36 -21.15 17.80
C PRO A 24 -0.88 -21.23 18.20
N HIS A 25 0.04 -21.13 17.25
CA HIS A 25 1.47 -21.18 17.56
C HIS A 25 1.88 -20.00 18.46
N ALA A 26 2.76 -20.27 19.42
CA ALA A 26 3.36 -19.20 20.20
C ALA A 26 4.14 -18.25 19.28
N LEU A 27 4.22 -16.96 19.64
CA LEU A 27 5.08 -16.05 18.90
C LEU A 27 6.52 -16.53 18.98
N ASN A 28 7.21 -16.49 17.84
CA ASN A 28 8.59 -16.92 17.72
C ASN A 28 9.22 -16.25 16.50
N ASP A 29 10.00 -15.20 16.75
CA ASP A 29 10.63 -14.38 15.70
C ASP A 29 11.69 -15.18 14.91
N ASP A 30 12.38 -16.13 15.56
CA ASP A 30 13.39 -16.99 14.89
C ASP A 30 12.74 -17.89 13.83
N LEU A 31 11.47 -18.26 14.03
CA LEU A 31 10.67 -19.01 13.06
C LEU A 31 9.84 -18.09 12.15
N GLY A 32 9.89 -16.78 12.38
CA GLY A 32 9.09 -15.76 11.68
C GLY A 32 7.60 -15.78 12.06
N VAL A 33 7.25 -16.43 13.16
CA VAL A 33 5.88 -16.48 13.71
C VAL A 33 5.63 -15.21 14.52
N THR A 34 5.33 -14.12 13.82
CA THR A 34 5.05 -12.81 14.42
C THR A 34 3.55 -12.52 14.48
N GLU A 35 3.14 -11.43 15.13
CA GLU A 35 1.73 -10.99 15.09
C GLU A 35 1.29 -10.69 13.66
N ARG A 36 2.15 -10.08 12.83
CA ARG A 36 1.88 -9.86 11.40
C ARG A 36 1.52 -11.14 10.65
N TRP A 37 2.23 -12.23 10.94
CA TRP A 37 1.94 -13.53 10.37
C TRP A 37 0.58 -14.07 10.85
N LYS A 38 0.26 -13.91 12.14
CA LYS A 38 -1.03 -14.31 12.70
C LYS A 38 -2.19 -13.51 12.12
N ASP A 39 -2.03 -12.20 11.96
CA ASP A 39 -3.03 -11.31 11.35
C ASP A 39 -3.29 -11.73 9.90
N PHE A 40 -2.22 -11.96 9.13
CA PHE A 40 -2.35 -12.49 7.77
C PHE A 40 -3.10 -13.83 7.73
N LEU A 41 -2.80 -14.75 8.64
CA LEU A 41 -3.48 -16.04 8.72
C LEU A 41 -4.97 -15.91 9.05
N ARG A 42 -5.34 -14.97 9.92
CA ARG A 42 -6.74 -14.73 10.33
C ARG A 42 -7.55 -14.07 9.22
N ASP A 43 -6.97 -13.08 8.56
CA ASP A 43 -7.74 -12.13 7.77
C ASP A 43 -7.63 -12.39 6.26
N GLN A 44 -6.51 -12.93 5.79
CA GLN A 44 -6.19 -12.97 4.36
C GLN A 44 -5.90 -14.37 3.83
N ALA A 45 -5.30 -15.24 4.64
CA ALA A 45 -4.79 -16.53 4.18
C ALA A 45 -5.89 -17.45 3.62
N ARG A 46 -7.14 -17.31 4.05
CA ARG A 46 -8.27 -18.04 3.48
C ARG A 46 -8.52 -17.69 2.01
N GLY A 47 -8.63 -16.39 1.69
CA GLY A 47 -8.85 -15.94 0.32
C GLY A 47 -7.66 -16.28 -0.58
N VAL A 48 -6.44 -16.09 -0.06
CA VAL A 48 -5.20 -16.50 -0.73
C VAL A 48 -5.20 -18.00 -1.04
N LEU A 49 -5.58 -18.85 -0.07
CA LEU A 49 -5.61 -20.30 -0.26
C LEU A 49 -6.58 -20.71 -1.38
N GLU A 50 -7.75 -20.08 -1.47
CA GLU A 50 -8.73 -20.36 -2.53
C GLU A 50 -8.12 -20.10 -3.92
N ASN A 51 -7.40 -19.00 -4.09
CA ASN A 51 -6.68 -18.68 -5.33
C ASN A 51 -5.55 -19.69 -5.62
N ILE A 52 -4.75 -20.05 -4.61
CA ILE A 52 -3.68 -21.05 -4.78
C ILE A 52 -4.23 -22.40 -5.21
N LEU A 53 -5.37 -22.82 -4.64
CA LEU A 53 -5.98 -24.12 -4.98
C LEU A 53 -6.61 -24.11 -6.37
N MET A 54 -7.10 -22.96 -6.85
CA MET A 54 -7.51 -22.76 -8.25
C MET A 54 -6.30 -22.92 -9.18
N ASP A 55 -5.20 -22.20 -8.92
CA ASP A 55 -3.95 -22.28 -9.71
C ASP A 55 -3.40 -23.71 -9.76
N LEU A 56 -3.36 -24.38 -8.60
CA LEU A 56 -2.88 -25.75 -8.47
C LEU A 56 -3.70 -26.72 -9.31
N ARG A 57 -5.02 -26.54 -9.38
CA ARG A 57 -5.89 -27.37 -10.22
C ARG A 57 -5.59 -27.19 -11.72
N VAL A 58 -5.24 -25.98 -12.14
CA VAL A 58 -4.93 -25.65 -13.53
C VAL A 58 -3.55 -26.20 -13.93
N HIS A 59 -2.55 -26.08 -13.05
CA HIS A 59 -1.15 -26.37 -13.38
C HIS A 59 -0.71 -27.80 -13.10
N THR A 60 -1.40 -28.51 -12.20
CA THR A 60 -0.94 -29.83 -11.74
C THR A 60 -1.87 -30.91 -12.27
N GLN A 61 -1.50 -31.49 -13.42
CA GLN A 61 -2.12 -32.70 -13.96
C GLN A 61 -1.95 -33.93 -13.03
N GLU A 62 -1.11 -33.84 -11.98
CA GLU A 62 -0.71 -34.96 -11.10
C GLU A 62 -1.66 -35.28 -9.92
N LEU A 63 -2.74 -34.54 -9.71
CA LEU A 63 -3.61 -34.75 -8.52
C LEU A 63 -4.58 -35.95 -8.62
N HIS A 64 -4.34 -36.91 -9.52
CA HIS A 64 -5.08 -38.17 -9.61
C HIS A 64 -4.69 -39.19 -8.52
N ARG A 65 -4.48 -38.74 -7.27
CA ARG A 65 -4.55 -39.63 -6.10
C ARG A 65 -5.91 -39.42 -5.43
N PRO A 66 -6.88 -40.34 -5.58
CA PRO A 66 -8.26 -40.15 -5.11
C PRO A 66 -8.40 -39.85 -3.61
N ASN A 67 -7.35 -40.10 -2.81
CA ASN A 67 -7.35 -39.90 -1.36
C ASN A 67 -6.48 -38.71 -0.88
N TYR A 68 -5.83 -37.96 -1.77
CA TYR A 68 -4.86 -36.93 -1.36
C TYR A 68 -5.49 -35.53 -1.38
N SER A 69 -6.02 -35.10 -0.22
CA SER A 69 -6.82 -33.88 -0.09
C SER A 69 -6.04 -32.69 0.49
N VAL A 70 -4.95 -32.28 -0.17
CA VAL A 70 -4.12 -31.12 0.23
C VAL A 70 -4.98 -29.89 0.51
N GLY A 71 -5.88 -29.55 -0.41
CA GLY A 71 -6.76 -28.40 -0.24
C GLY A 71 -7.61 -28.48 1.02
N LYS A 72 -8.24 -29.62 1.30
CA LYS A 72 -9.07 -29.80 2.51
C LYS A 72 -8.22 -29.70 3.79
N ARG A 73 -6.99 -30.21 3.75
CA ARG A 73 -6.06 -30.15 4.90
C ARG A 73 -5.67 -28.70 5.22
N PHE A 74 -5.26 -27.93 4.22
CA PHE A 74 -4.94 -26.51 4.38
C PHE A 74 -6.17 -25.67 4.75
N GLN A 75 -7.33 -25.93 4.14
CA GLN A 75 -8.58 -25.26 4.48
C GLN A 75 -8.96 -25.47 5.94
N ARG A 76 -8.86 -26.70 6.44
CA ARG A 76 -9.08 -26.98 7.86
C ARG A 76 -8.07 -26.24 8.72
N PHE A 77 -6.79 -26.29 8.36
CA PHE A 77 -5.72 -25.64 9.10
C PHE A 77 -5.90 -24.12 9.24
N ILE A 78 -6.32 -23.44 8.17
CA ILE A 78 -6.50 -21.98 8.11
C ILE A 78 -7.92 -21.54 8.53
N ALA A 79 -8.86 -22.48 8.66
CA ALA A 79 -10.25 -22.15 8.99
C ALA A 79 -10.34 -21.29 10.26
N ALA A 80 -11.14 -20.22 10.16
CA ALA A 80 -11.44 -19.35 11.28
C ALA A 80 -11.95 -20.19 12.47
N GLY A 81 -11.28 -20.07 13.62
CA GLY A 81 -11.61 -20.82 14.84
C GLY A 81 -10.95 -22.20 14.95
N ASN A 82 -10.13 -22.64 13.99
CA ASN A 82 -9.31 -23.82 14.19
C ASN A 82 -8.14 -23.52 15.14
N HIS A 83 -8.31 -23.90 16.40
CA HIS A 83 -7.29 -23.76 17.44
C HIS A 83 -6.53 -25.05 17.74
N MET A 84 -6.82 -26.15 17.02
CA MET A 84 -6.30 -27.47 17.38
C MET A 84 -4.86 -27.70 16.93
N PHE A 85 -4.41 -27.05 15.86
CA PHE A 85 -3.08 -27.30 15.28
C PHE A 85 -2.22 -26.04 15.31
N SER A 86 -1.23 -26.03 16.19
CA SER A 86 -0.20 -24.99 16.24
C SER A 86 0.76 -25.06 15.05
N VAL A 87 0.99 -26.25 14.51
CA VAL A 87 1.86 -26.49 13.36
C VAL A 87 1.23 -27.53 12.43
N MET A 88 1.36 -27.33 11.13
CA MET A 88 1.06 -28.33 10.12
C MET A 88 2.36 -28.81 9.45
N PRO A 89 2.69 -30.11 9.50
CA PRO A 89 3.80 -30.64 8.73
C PRO A 89 3.44 -30.61 7.24
N VAL A 90 4.33 -30.08 6.40
CA VAL A 90 4.15 -29.90 4.95
C VAL A 90 5.27 -30.65 4.22
N ALA A 91 5.25 -31.98 4.29
CA ALA A 91 6.38 -32.80 3.85
C ALA A 91 6.37 -33.08 2.34
N GLU A 92 5.17 -33.14 1.77
CA GLU A 92 4.95 -33.56 0.39
C GLU A 92 5.12 -32.41 -0.61
N PRO A 93 5.52 -32.67 -1.86
CA PRO A 93 5.77 -31.61 -2.86
C PRO A 93 4.59 -30.65 -3.07
N ALA A 94 3.35 -31.18 -3.14
CA ALA A 94 2.17 -30.35 -3.29
C ALA A 94 1.86 -29.50 -2.04
N GLU A 95 2.18 -30.01 -0.84
CA GLU A 95 1.99 -29.26 0.41
C GLU A 95 3.04 -28.16 0.53
N GLN A 96 4.28 -28.48 0.17
CA GLN A 96 5.38 -27.53 0.05
C GLN A 96 5.03 -26.40 -0.93
N TYR A 97 4.44 -26.74 -2.08
CA TYR A 97 3.99 -25.75 -3.05
C TYR A 97 2.97 -24.79 -2.44
N VAL A 98 1.90 -25.32 -1.83
CA VAL A 98 0.84 -24.49 -1.23
C VAL A 98 1.41 -23.65 -0.08
N ALA A 99 2.21 -24.25 0.82
CA ALA A 99 2.80 -23.55 1.94
C ALA A 99 3.72 -22.40 1.51
N ARG A 100 4.56 -22.61 0.49
CA ARG A 100 5.42 -21.55 -0.08
C ARG A 100 4.61 -20.43 -0.69
N ARG A 101 3.54 -20.76 -1.43
CA ARG A 101 2.65 -19.75 -2.02
C ARG A 101 1.95 -18.91 -0.94
N ILE A 102 1.57 -19.50 0.19
CA ILE A 102 1.02 -18.76 1.33
C ILE A 102 2.06 -17.79 1.92
N VAL A 103 3.31 -18.24 2.14
CA VAL A 103 4.38 -17.36 2.65
C VAL A 103 4.71 -16.22 1.67
N ASN A 104 4.68 -16.49 0.37
CA ASN A 104 4.86 -15.46 -0.65
C ASN A 104 3.74 -14.42 -0.59
N ALA A 105 2.49 -14.86 -0.47
CA ALA A 105 1.36 -13.95 -0.34
C ALA A 105 1.46 -13.10 0.93
N PHE A 106 1.90 -13.66 2.06
CA PHE A 106 2.19 -12.88 3.26
C PHE A 106 3.22 -11.77 2.99
N THR A 107 4.30 -12.11 2.29
CA THR A 107 5.36 -11.15 1.95
C THR A 107 4.83 -10.04 1.06
N GLU A 108 4.00 -10.39 0.08
CA GLU A 108 3.38 -9.46 -0.85
C GLU A 108 2.39 -8.51 -0.16
N THR A 109 1.52 -9.03 0.72
CA THR A 109 0.60 -8.21 1.53
C THR A 109 1.33 -7.10 2.27
N TRP A 110 2.39 -7.44 3.03
CA TRP A 110 3.10 -6.46 3.85
C TRP A 110 3.98 -5.52 3.04
N HIS A 111 4.48 -5.99 1.90
CA HIS A 111 5.11 -5.12 0.93
C HIS A 111 4.14 -4.06 0.41
N GLN A 112 2.93 -4.46 0.01
CA GLN A 112 1.89 -3.56 -0.47
C GLN A 112 1.47 -2.55 0.60
N HIS A 113 1.21 -3.01 1.83
CA HIS A 113 0.85 -2.13 2.95
C HIS A 113 1.90 -1.05 3.18
N TYR A 114 3.17 -1.45 3.29
CA TYR A 114 4.26 -0.50 3.54
C TYR A 114 4.48 0.46 2.37
N SER A 115 4.33 -0.02 1.14
CA SER A 115 4.44 0.84 -0.04
C SER A 115 3.32 1.88 -0.10
N ALA A 116 2.10 1.51 0.32
CA ALA A 116 0.95 2.40 0.36
C ALA A 116 1.10 3.47 1.45
N GLU A 117 1.55 3.08 2.65
CA GLU A 117 1.83 4.02 3.75
C GLU A 117 2.87 5.06 3.34
N ARG A 118 4.00 4.62 2.79
CA ARG A 118 5.06 5.53 2.33
C ARG A 118 4.58 6.46 1.22
N GLN A 119 3.75 5.97 0.30
CA GLN A 119 3.19 6.82 -0.75
C GLN A 119 2.23 7.85 -0.18
N ALA A 120 1.42 7.48 0.82
CA ALA A 120 0.51 8.40 1.49
C ALA A 120 1.26 9.49 2.28
N GLU A 121 2.34 9.13 2.98
CA GLU A 121 3.22 10.10 3.66
C GLU A 121 3.80 11.12 2.68
N LEU A 122 4.35 10.64 1.55
CA LEU A 122 4.93 11.51 0.53
C LEU A 122 3.88 12.42 -0.13
N ASN A 123 2.68 11.90 -0.38
CA ASN A 123 1.58 12.72 -0.91
C ASN A 123 1.14 13.80 0.10
N ALA A 124 1.06 13.47 1.39
CA ALA A 124 0.70 14.43 2.43
C ALA A 124 1.75 15.54 2.60
N GLU A 125 3.04 15.22 2.48
CA GLU A 125 4.13 16.20 2.49
C GLU A 125 4.06 17.15 1.29
N LEU A 126 3.81 16.61 0.09
CA LEU A 126 3.61 17.42 -1.12
C LEU A 126 2.38 18.34 -1.00
N GLU A 127 1.28 17.84 -0.45
CA GLU A 127 0.08 18.66 -0.21
C GLU A 127 0.29 19.74 0.85
N ALA A 128 1.12 19.49 1.87
CA ALA A 128 1.48 20.50 2.86
C ALA A 128 2.34 21.60 2.25
N LEU A 129 3.36 21.25 1.46
CA LEU A 129 4.20 22.21 0.73
C LEU A 129 3.39 23.03 -0.28
N ALA A 130 2.44 22.42 -0.98
CA ALA A 130 1.56 23.13 -1.90
C ALA A 130 0.70 24.17 -1.17
N ARG A 131 0.16 23.83 0.01
CA ARG A 131 -0.59 24.77 0.84
C ARG A 131 0.27 25.93 1.36
N GLU A 132 1.49 25.65 1.82
CA GLU A 132 2.41 26.71 2.27
C GLU A 132 2.78 27.68 1.14
N LEU A 133 2.95 27.18 -0.10
CA LEU A 133 3.21 28.03 -1.27
C LEU A 133 2.00 28.89 -1.64
N GLU A 134 0.78 28.33 -1.61
CA GLU A 134 -0.45 29.10 -1.85
C GLU A 134 -0.66 30.18 -0.78
N GLU A 135 -0.40 29.86 0.49
CA GLU A 135 -0.47 30.83 1.59
C GLU A 135 0.57 31.95 1.42
N ALA A 136 1.82 31.62 1.07
CA ALA A 136 2.88 32.59 0.82
C ALA A 136 2.60 33.49 -0.40
N GLU A 137 1.98 32.96 -1.46
CA GLU A 137 1.53 33.76 -2.62
C GLU A 137 0.38 34.72 -2.22
N SER A 138 -0.52 34.29 -1.34
CA SER A 138 -1.65 35.12 -0.88
C SER A 138 -1.25 36.25 0.09
N GLU A 139 -0.19 36.06 0.90
CA GLU A 139 0.35 37.11 1.78
C GLU A 139 1.15 38.17 1.00
N GLY A 140 1.73 37.80 -0.16
CA GLY A 140 2.46 38.73 -1.03
C GLY A 140 1.58 39.74 -1.80
N GLU A 141 0.28 39.47 -1.98
CA GLU A 141 -0.64 40.38 -2.70
C GLU A 141 -1.31 41.45 -1.81
N ASN A 142 -1.24 41.33 -0.48
CA ASN A 142 -1.89 42.27 0.46
C ASN A 142 -0.97 43.39 0.99
N GLU A 143 0.31 43.44 0.64
CA GLU A 143 1.23 44.54 1.02
C GLU A 143 1.38 45.66 -0.04
N SER A 144 0.53 45.70 -1.08
CA SER A 144 0.55 46.80 -2.07
C SER A 144 -0.78 47.57 -2.14
N ALA A 145 -1.34 47.91 -0.98
CA ALA A 145 -2.45 48.86 -0.89
C ALA A 145 -2.37 49.76 0.34
N THR A 146 -1.80 50.96 0.12
CA THR A 146 -2.10 52.27 0.77
C THR A 146 -1.14 52.85 1.83
N GLY A 147 -0.25 53.76 1.36
CA GLY A 147 0.32 55.03 1.90
C GLY A 147 0.41 55.37 3.41
N PRO A 148 1.32 56.30 3.81
CA PRO A 148 1.09 57.73 3.51
C PRO A 148 2.38 58.57 3.27
N GLY A 149 2.36 59.48 2.29
CA GLY A 149 3.54 60.33 2.02
C GLY A 149 3.27 61.43 0.99
N GLN A 150 2.88 62.58 1.51
CA GLN A 150 2.69 63.88 0.88
C GLN A 150 3.87 64.29 -0.04
N VAL A 151 3.63 64.67 -1.31
CA VAL A 151 4.51 65.58 -2.07
C VAL A 151 3.71 66.40 -3.11
N VAL A 152 3.36 67.61 -2.67
CA VAL A 152 3.46 68.92 -3.34
C VAL A 152 3.18 69.03 -4.84
N GLN A 153 2.15 69.81 -5.15
CA GLN A 153 1.90 70.49 -6.42
C GLN A 153 3.14 71.18 -7.00
N ALA A 154 3.40 70.96 -8.29
CA ALA A 154 4.02 71.98 -9.12
C ALA A 154 3.26 72.05 -10.45
N ALA A 155 2.53 73.16 -10.61
CA ALA A 155 1.97 73.57 -11.89
C ALA A 155 3.09 73.81 -12.91
N ARG A 156 2.92 73.33 -14.14
CA ARG A 156 3.31 74.11 -15.31
C ARG A 156 2.52 73.73 -16.56
N SER A 157 1.97 74.79 -17.12
CA SER A 157 0.97 74.93 -18.16
C SER A 157 1.41 74.47 -19.55
N THR A 158 0.45 74.59 -20.48
CA THR A 158 0.52 74.65 -21.96
C THR A 158 0.36 73.29 -22.64
N SER A 159 -0.41 73.11 -23.71
CA SER A 159 -1.19 74.01 -24.58
C SER A 159 -1.75 73.16 -25.74
N PHE A 160 -3.02 73.39 -26.12
CA PHE A 160 -3.62 73.12 -27.44
C PHE A 160 -3.70 71.64 -27.89
N GLY A 161 -4.78 71.11 -28.47
CA GLY A 161 -6.05 71.64 -28.97
C GLY A 161 -6.82 70.49 -29.64
N SER A 162 -8.12 70.73 -29.93
CA SER A 162 -8.92 70.30 -31.10
C SER A 162 -8.65 68.92 -31.75
N ASP A 163 -9.60 68.09 -32.16
CA ASP A 163 -11.07 68.05 -32.33
C ASP A 163 -11.36 66.52 -32.47
N GLY A 164 -12.47 65.94 -32.02
CA GLY A 164 -13.69 65.86 -32.82
C GLY A 164 -13.50 65.07 -34.13
N GLU A 165 -13.90 63.79 -34.20
CA GLU A 165 -14.84 63.28 -35.23
C GLU A 165 -15.15 61.78 -35.13
N LYS A 166 -16.35 61.44 -35.63
CA LYS A 166 -17.07 60.16 -35.61
C LYS A 166 -16.77 59.30 -36.85
N HIS A 167 -17.30 58.07 -36.80
CA HIS A 167 -17.77 57.14 -37.87
C HIS A 167 -17.05 55.78 -37.81
N ALA A 168 -17.69 54.63 -37.54
CA ALA A 168 -18.88 53.96 -38.08
C ALA A 168 -18.66 53.22 -39.42
N ASP A 169 -19.13 51.96 -39.43
CA ASP A 169 -19.42 51.02 -40.54
C ASP A 169 -18.26 50.42 -41.33
N GLN A 170 -18.11 49.08 -41.35
CA GLN A 170 -18.89 48.08 -42.12
C GLN A 170 -18.74 48.23 -43.64
N SER A 171 -17.94 47.34 -44.23
CA SER A 171 -18.34 46.39 -45.28
C SER A 171 -17.18 45.46 -45.60
#